data_AF-A0A1E3S737-F1
#
_entry.id   AF-A0A1E3S737-F1
#
_cell.length_a   1.000
_cell.length_b   1.000
_cell.length_c   1.000
_cell.angle_alpha   90.00
_cell.angle_beta   90.00
_cell.angle_gamma   90.00
#
_symmetry.space_group_name_H-M   'P 1'
#
loop_
_entity.id
_entity.type
_entity.pdbx_description
1 polymer ?
#
loop_
_entity_poly.entity_id
_entity_poly.type
_entity_poly.pdbx_seq_one_letter_code
_entity_poly.pdbx_strand_id
1 'polypeptide(L)'
;MKRLVTLLGVTAMVALAAPAHADPIPEPDGDDAAFIAALHQAHFSFSSDGSAVTAGRAVCSCLNNGENALELLHDVKLHNPGMDMEMASNFA
;
A
#
# COMPACT_ATOMS: atom_id res chain seq x y z
N MET A 1 -10.74 -14.82 46.39
CA MET A 1 -10.28 -13.53 45.81
C MET A 1 -8.86 -13.66 45.25
N LYS A 2 -8.66 -14.52 44.23
CA LYS A 2 -7.34 -14.78 43.63
C LYS A 2 -7.40 -15.07 42.12
N ARG A 3 -8.62 -15.23 41.58
CA ARG A 3 -8.87 -15.49 40.15
C ARG A 3 -9.27 -14.23 39.37
N LEU A 4 -9.79 -13.21 40.06
CA LEU A 4 -10.12 -11.91 39.45
C LEU A 4 -8.88 -11.06 39.13
N VAL A 5 -7.75 -11.33 39.81
CA VAL A 5 -6.49 -10.61 39.58
C VAL A 5 -5.76 -11.12 38.32
N THR A 6 -6.04 -12.35 37.88
CA THR A 6 -5.36 -12.95 36.72
C THR A 6 -5.89 -12.43 35.38
N LEU A 7 -7.13 -11.94 35.33
CA LEU A 7 -7.72 -11.41 34.09
C LEU A 7 -7.24 -9.98 33.76
N LEU A 8 -6.73 -9.25 34.76
CA LEU A 8 -6.29 -7.86 34.62
C LEU A 8 -4.79 -7.72 34.26
N GLY A 9 -4.11 -8.83 33.95
CA GLY A 9 -2.72 -8.82 33.49
C GLY A 9 -2.56 -8.82 31.97
N VAL A 10 -3.57 -9.30 31.24
CA VAL A 10 -3.48 -9.49 29.78
C VAL A 10 -3.77 -8.20 29.00
N THR A 11 -4.53 -7.27 29.58
CA THR A 11 -4.86 -6.00 28.91
C THR A 11 -3.74 -4.97 28.96
N ALA A 12 -2.77 -5.08 29.89
CA ALA A 12 -1.69 -4.11 30.02
C ALA A 12 -0.53 -4.30 29.02
N MET A 13 -0.45 -5.43 28.31
CA MET A 13 0.59 -5.63 27.28
C MET A 13 0.20 -5.16 25.88
N VAL A 14 -1.02 -4.66 25.68
CA VAL A 14 -1.39 -4.01 24.40
C VAL A 14 -0.93 -2.54 24.37
N ALA A 15 -0.54 -1.97 25.51
CA ALA A 15 -0.02 -0.60 25.60
C ALA A 15 1.49 -0.47 25.26
N LEU A 16 2.16 -1.59 24.94
CA LEU A 16 3.56 -1.64 24.53
C LEU A 16 3.74 -2.23 23.13
N ALA A 17 2.67 -2.23 22.31
CA ALA A 17 2.90 -2.02 20.89
C ALA A 17 3.49 -0.61 20.78
N ALA A 18 4.81 -0.51 20.92
CA ALA A 18 5.59 0.52 20.24
C ALA A 18 4.96 0.67 18.86
N PRO A 19 4.81 1.89 18.32
CA PRO A 19 4.46 2.01 16.91
C PRO A 19 5.40 1.04 16.23
N ALA A 20 4.82 0.01 15.59
CA ALA A 20 5.59 -0.83 14.72
C ALA A 20 5.98 0.16 13.64
N HIS A 21 7.10 0.85 13.87
CA HIS A 21 8.01 1.26 12.84
C HIS A 21 8.18 -0.05 12.11
N ALA A 22 7.36 -0.25 11.07
CA ALA A 22 7.57 -1.30 10.12
C ALA A 22 9.03 -1.11 9.78
N ASP A 23 9.87 -2.06 10.21
CA ASP A 23 11.21 -2.15 9.66
C ASP A 23 11.00 -1.97 8.17
N PRO A 24 11.70 -1.03 7.51
CA PRO A 24 11.48 -0.78 6.10
C PRO A 24 11.65 -2.14 5.44
N ILE A 25 10.51 -2.73 5.04
CA ILE A 25 10.48 -3.97 4.29
C ILE A 25 11.39 -3.62 3.13
N PRO A 26 12.51 -4.35 2.92
CA PRO A 26 13.42 -4.05 1.84
C PRO A 26 12.55 -3.84 0.62
N GLU A 27 12.59 -2.63 0.05
CA GLU A 27 11.75 -2.35 -1.11
C GLU A 27 12.02 -3.48 -2.09
N PRO A 28 10.99 -4.19 -2.58
CA PRO A 28 11.20 -5.29 -3.50
C PRO A 28 12.12 -4.77 -4.61
N ASP A 29 13.14 -5.56 -4.97
CA ASP A 29 14.02 -5.31 -6.12
C ASP A 29 13.15 -5.36 -7.38
N GLY A 30 12.39 -4.30 -7.60
CA GLY A 30 11.48 -4.11 -8.71
C GLY A 30 12.22 -3.47 -9.87
N ASP A 31 11.97 -4.00 -11.06
CA ASP A 31 12.49 -3.42 -12.30
C ASP A 31 11.60 -2.24 -12.72
N ASP A 32 11.97 -1.05 -12.27
CA ASP A 32 11.27 0.19 -12.61
C ASP A 32 11.20 0.41 -14.13
N ALA A 33 12.22 -0.01 -14.88
CA ALA A 33 12.23 0.16 -16.34
C ALA A 33 11.19 -0.77 -17.00
N ALA A 34 11.06 -2.00 -16.53
CA ALA A 34 10.02 -2.92 -16.98
C ALA A 34 8.62 -2.41 -16.62
N PHE A 35 8.45 -1.84 -15.41
CA PHE A 35 7.18 -1.23 -14.99
C PHE A 35 6.79 -0.06 -15.89
N ILE A 36 7.70 0.88 -16.18
CA ILE A 36 7.44 1.99 -17.09
C ILE A 36 7.12 1.49 -18.51
N ALA A 37 7.84 0.47 -19.00
CA ALA A 37 7.57 -0.11 -20.30
C ALA A 37 6.15 -0.73 -20.37
N ALA A 38 5.66 -1.34 -19.30
CA ALA A 38 4.31 -1.87 -19.21
C ALA A 38 3.26 -0.75 -19.22
N LEU A 39 3.49 0.33 -18.47
CA LEU A 39 2.58 1.50 -18.46
C LEU A 39 2.45 2.13 -19.85
N HIS A 40 3.56 2.27 -20.59
CA HIS A 40 3.52 2.76 -21.97
C HIS A 40 2.75 1.82 -22.91
N GLN A 41 2.91 0.49 -22.76
CA GLN A 41 2.15 -0.50 -23.55
C GLN A 41 0.65 -0.45 -23.24
N ALA A 42 0.29 -0.16 -21.99
CA ALA A 42 -1.09 0.06 -21.56
C ALA A 42 -1.60 1.48 -21.88
N HIS A 43 -0.82 2.28 -22.61
CA HIS A 43 -1.18 3.65 -23.01
C HIS A 43 -1.48 4.61 -21.83
N PHE A 44 -0.85 4.39 -20.68
CA PHE A 44 -0.91 5.35 -19.58
C PHE A 44 -0.15 6.64 -19.91
N SER A 45 -0.70 7.76 -19.45
CA SER A 45 -0.01 9.05 -19.41
C SER A 45 0.26 9.47 -17.98
N PHE A 46 1.48 9.95 -17.73
CA PHE A 46 1.94 10.41 -16.43
C PHE A 46 2.97 11.53 -16.63
N SER A 47 3.17 12.35 -15.60
CA SER A 47 4.00 13.55 -15.67
C SER A 47 5.49 13.25 -15.85
N SER A 48 5.96 12.14 -15.27
CA SER A 48 7.34 11.64 -15.39
C SER A 48 7.44 10.19 -14.91
N ASP A 49 8.45 9.45 -15.39
CA ASP A 49 8.70 8.06 -14.99
C ASP A 49 8.77 7.92 -13.45
N GLY A 50 9.48 8.83 -12.79
CA GLY A 50 9.59 8.83 -11.32
C GLY A 50 8.24 8.98 -10.60
N SER A 51 7.30 9.77 -11.16
CA SER A 51 5.96 9.90 -10.58
C SER A 51 5.15 8.60 -10.67
N ALA A 52 5.29 7.87 -11.78
CA ALA A 52 4.63 6.60 -11.98
C ALA A 52 5.20 5.51 -11.06
N VAL A 53 6.53 5.40 -10.96
CA VAL A 53 7.20 4.46 -10.05
C VAL A 53 6.80 4.73 -8.60
N THR A 54 6.79 6.00 -8.18
CA THR A 54 6.40 6.38 -6.81
C THR A 54 4.97 5.96 -6.51
N ALA A 55 4.04 6.18 -7.45
CA ALA A 55 2.65 5.74 -7.31
C ALA A 55 2.54 4.22 -7.23
N GLY A 56 3.25 3.48 -8.09
CA GLY A 56 3.29 2.01 -8.06
C GLY A 56 3.82 1.46 -6.74
N ARG A 57 4.93 2.00 -6.23
CA ARG A 57 5.50 1.60 -4.93
C ARG A 57 4.56 1.90 -3.77
N ALA A 58 3.90 3.06 -3.78
CA ALA A 58 2.88 3.38 -2.78
C ALA A 58 1.77 2.33 -2.78
N VAL A 59 1.28 1.93 -3.95
CA VAL A 59 0.27 0.90 -4.08
C VAL A 59 0.76 -0.45 -3.55
N CYS A 60 1.95 -0.90 -3.95
CA CYS A 60 2.54 -2.14 -3.45
C CYS A 60 2.71 -2.12 -1.92
N SER A 61 3.13 -0.99 -1.35
CA SER A 61 3.27 -0.81 0.10
C SER A 61 1.90 -0.93 0.80
N CYS A 62 0.88 -0.24 0.30
CA CYS A 62 -0.48 -0.32 0.85
C CYS A 62 -1.02 -1.76 0.85
N LEU A 63 -0.88 -2.47 -0.28
CA LEU A 63 -1.32 -3.87 -0.39
C LEU A 63 -0.54 -4.80 0.55
N ASN A 64 0.79 -4.62 0.67
CA ASN A 64 1.61 -5.38 1.62
C ASN A 64 1.25 -5.09 3.09
N ASN A 65 0.79 -3.87 3.39
CA ASN A 65 0.32 -3.47 4.71
C ASN A 65 -1.11 -3.96 5.01
N GLY A 66 -1.75 -4.68 4.07
CA GLY A 66 -3.09 -5.22 4.23
C GLY A 66 -4.21 -4.21 3.97
N GLU A 67 -3.91 -3.09 3.32
CA GLU A 67 -4.94 -2.14 2.88
C GLU A 67 -5.83 -2.77 1.81
N ASN A 68 -7.09 -2.37 1.77
CA ASN A 68 -8.05 -2.94 0.86
C ASN A 68 -7.77 -2.45 -0.57
N ALA A 69 -7.39 -3.38 -1.46
CA ALA A 69 -7.12 -3.09 -2.87
C ALA A 69 -8.26 -2.30 -3.56
N LEU A 70 -9.52 -2.59 -3.25
CA LEU A 70 -10.65 -1.86 -3.85
C LEU A 70 -10.75 -0.41 -3.36
N GLU A 71 -10.42 -0.16 -2.10
CA GLU A 71 -10.35 1.17 -1.52
C GLU A 71 -9.18 1.96 -2.12
N LEU A 72 -8.04 1.31 -2.28
CA LEU A 72 -6.87 1.87 -2.95
C LEU A 72 -7.14 2.22 -4.42
N LEU A 73 -7.82 1.33 -5.16
CA LEU A 73 -8.26 1.60 -6.53
C LEU A 73 -9.23 2.77 -6.61
N HIS A 74 -10.13 2.90 -5.63
CA HIS A 74 -11.04 4.03 -5.52
C HIS A 74 -10.27 5.34 -5.30
N ASP A 75 -9.27 5.33 -4.43
CA ASP A 75 -8.42 6.49 -4.14
C ASP A 75 -7.54 6.89 -5.32
N VAL A 76 -6.99 5.92 -6.05
CA VAL A 76 -6.24 6.16 -7.30
C VAL A 76 -7.14 6.87 -8.30
N LYS A 77 -8.38 6.41 -8.49
CA LYS A 77 -9.32 7.07 -9.39
C LYS A 77 -9.74 8.46 -8.89
N LEU A 78 -10.00 8.62 -7.60
CA LEU A 78 -10.44 9.90 -7.02
C LEU A 78 -9.41 11.00 -7.26
N HIS A 79 -8.12 10.66 -7.14
CA HIS A 79 -7.01 11.58 -7.40
C HIS A 79 -6.64 11.72 -8.88
N ASN A 80 -7.16 10.84 -9.75
CA ASN A 80 -6.89 10.84 -11.19
C ASN A 80 -8.21 10.79 -11.98
N PRO A 81 -8.98 11.89 -12.06
CA PRO A 81 -10.33 11.90 -12.62
C PRO A 81 -10.42 11.55 -14.12
N GLY A 82 -9.28 11.53 -14.84
CA GLY A 82 -9.19 11.04 -16.22
C GLY A 82 -8.97 9.53 -16.35
N MET A 83 -8.82 8.81 -15.23
CA MET A 83 -8.59 7.37 -15.17
C MET A 83 -9.91 6.63 -14.91
N ASP A 84 -10.23 5.60 -15.70
CA ASP A 84 -11.35 4.72 -15.41
C ASP A 84 -10.95 3.58 -14.45
N MET A 85 -11.92 2.76 -14.03
CA MET A 85 -11.65 1.66 -13.08
C MET A 85 -10.86 0.51 -13.71
N GLU A 86 -10.94 0.33 -15.02
CA GLU A 86 -10.20 -0.72 -15.73
C GLU A 86 -8.71 -0.34 -15.79
N MET A 87 -8.41 0.90 -16.13
CA MET A 87 -7.07 1.48 -15.98
C MET A 87 -6.58 1.36 -14.53
N ALA A 88 -7.37 1.82 -13.55
CA ALA A 88 -6.96 1.73 -12.14
C ALA A 88 -6.60 0.29 -11.75
N SER A 89 -7.34 -0.72 -12.23
CA SER A 89 -7.08 -2.13 -11.89
C SER A 89 -5.70 -2.64 -12.29
N ASN A 90 -4.99 -2.00 -13.23
CA ASN A 90 -3.61 -2.36 -13.57
C ASN A 90 -2.61 -2.05 -12.45
N PHE A 91 -3.02 -1.33 -11.41
CA PHE A 91 -2.19 -1.06 -10.23
C PHE A 91 -2.37 -2.11 -9.12
N ALA A 92 -3.40 -2.96 -9.15
CA ALA A 92 -3.64 -4.02 -8.16
C ALA A 92 -2.98 -5.34 -8.57
#